data_AF-A0A0P7XYC6-F1
#
_entry.id   AF-A0A0P7XYC6-F1
#
_cell.length_a   1.000
_cell.length_b   1.000
_cell.length_c   1.000
_cell.angle_alpha   90.00
_cell.angle_beta   90.00
_cell.angle_gamma   90.00
#
_symmetry.space_group_name_H-M   'P 1'
#
loop_
_entity.id
_entity.type
_entity.pdbx_description
1 polymer ?
#
loop_
_entity_poly.entity_id
_entity_poly.type
_entity_poly.pdbx_seq_one_letter_code
_entity_poly.pdbx_strand_id
1 'polypeptide(L)'
;MFPETSRKDDHSYSVRFGLDFLERFGGDADKDVSGEAVSTLLSNDLAKAISAAHTFMVKHPDDEMMKRNMEYYTSLPGAEEHLKDLEAKSYEALFVRAVRAHNGENYRMSATDMELALQDYLKTYDECVAVAEGSREIRDFKDFYPSIADHYAEVLERKVRCEGELTPVVGGYVVEKFVATMYHHLQFAYYKLNDLKNAVPCAASYLLLDPDDEVMKNNMVYYQFHKNKWGLTEEDFVPRAEAVRYVNQTTMQLEMLRFSQQHLQPDDEVGPG
;
A
#
# COMPACT_ATOMS: atom_id res chain seq x y z
N MET A 1 4.08 26.70 -21.35
CA MET A 1 2.66 26.86 -21.04
C MET A 1 2.16 25.43 -20.88
N PHE A 2 1.97 24.95 -19.64
CA PHE A 2 1.13 23.77 -19.45
C PHE A 2 -0.17 24.09 -20.18
N PRO A 3 -0.64 23.28 -21.13
CA PRO A 3 -1.96 23.52 -21.65
C PRO A 3 -2.89 23.46 -20.44
N GLU A 4 -3.64 24.55 -20.23
CA GLU A 4 -4.61 24.69 -19.14
C GLU A 4 -5.72 23.62 -19.18
N THR A 5 -5.63 22.68 -20.13
CA THR A 5 -6.43 21.46 -20.26
C THR A 5 -6.06 20.37 -19.24
N SER A 6 -4.85 20.35 -18.66
CA SER A 6 -4.52 19.39 -17.58
C SER A 6 -5.40 19.59 -16.34
N ARG A 7 -5.93 20.80 -16.14
CA ARG A 7 -6.75 21.14 -14.96
C ARG A 7 -8.13 20.46 -14.95
N LYS A 8 -8.60 19.95 -16.10
CA LYS A 8 -9.92 19.31 -16.21
C LYS A 8 -9.86 17.82 -16.54
N ASP A 9 -8.74 17.33 -17.06
CA ASP A 9 -8.59 15.91 -17.40
C ASP A 9 -7.69 15.12 -16.42
N ASP A 10 -6.86 15.80 -15.59
CA ASP A 10 -6.29 15.18 -14.37
C ASP A 10 -7.40 14.76 -13.37
N HIS A 11 -8.59 15.31 -13.55
CA HIS A 11 -9.79 14.91 -12.82
C HIS A 11 -10.37 13.55 -13.26
N SER A 12 -9.81 12.85 -14.25
CA SER A 12 -10.34 11.53 -14.62
C SER A 12 -9.64 10.37 -13.90
N TYR A 13 -8.36 10.51 -13.54
CA TYR A 13 -7.59 9.44 -12.87
C TYR A 13 -7.28 9.79 -11.41
N SER A 14 -7.04 11.08 -11.10
CA SER A 14 -6.81 11.54 -9.71
C SER A 14 -8.11 11.67 -8.89
N VAL A 15 -9.30 11.68 -9.51
CA VAL A 15 -10.57 11.90 -8.78
C VAL A 15 -11.16 10.63 -8.19
N ARG A 16 -10.88 9.43 -8.72
CA ARG A 16 -11.44 8.20 -8.12
C ARG A 16 -10.70 7.71 -6.89
N PHE A 17 -9.43 8.06 -6.71
CA PHE A 17 -8.65 7.66 -5.54
C PHE A 17 -8.34 8.79 -4.56
N GLY A 18 -8.31 10.06 -4.99
CA GLY A 18 -7.86 11.18 -4.14
C GLY A 18 -8.96 12.07 -3.54
N LEU A 19 -10.08 12.30 -4.25
CA LEU A 19 -11.06 13.30 -3.82
C LEU A 19 -12.15 12.73 -2.91
N ASP A 20 -12.66 11.52 -3.18
CA ASP A 20 -13.56 10.82 -2.25
C ASP A 20 -12.85 10.40 -0.94
N PHE A 21 -11.51 10.30 -0.98
CA PHE A 21 -10.67 9.79 0.10
C PHE A 21 -10.43 10.79 1.24
N LEU A 22 -10.37 12.09 0.96
CA LEU A 22 -10.11 13.13 1.98
C LEU A 22 -11.29 14.02 2.32
N GLU A 23 -12.33 14.11 1.50
CA GLU A 23 -13.56 14.79 1.93
C GLU A 23 -14.19 14.09 3.15
N ARG A 24 -13.89 12.80 3.37
CA ARG A 24 -14.37 12.03 4.52
C ARG A 24 -13.53 12.16 5.81
N PHE A 25 -12.31 12.68 5.73
CA PHE A 25 -11.40 12.85 6.89
C PHE A 25 -10.95 14.30 7.12
N GLY A 26 -11.48 15.25 6.34
CA GLY A 26 -11.32 16.69 6.52
C GLY A 26 -12.27 17.26 7.57
N GLY A 27 -12.21 16.74 8.79
CA GLY A 27 -13.04 17.23 9.90
C GLY A 27 -12.56 16.69 11.22
N ASP A 28 -11.48 17.24 11.76
CA ASP A 28 -11.42 17.64 13.17
C ASP A 28 -10.21 18.56 13.38
N ALA A 29 -10.53 19.85 13.46
CA ALA A 29 -9.65 20.90 13.92
C ALA A 29 -9.59 20.90 15.46
N ASP A 30 -8.45 21.33 15.99
CA ASP A 30 -8.18 21.65 17.38
C ASP A 30 -9.41 21.89 18.26
N LYS A 31 -9.52 21.09 19.33
CA LYS A 31 -10.23 21.49 20.55
C LYS A 31 -9.35 21.28 21.76
N ASP A 32 -8.53 22.29 22.05
CA ASP A 32 -8.18 22.62 23.42
C ASP A 32 -9.42 23.17 24.12
N VAL A 33 -10.08 22.35 24.95
CA VAL A 33 -10.89 22.84 26.07
C VAL A 33 -10.64 21.95 27.29
N SER A 34 -10.05 22.57 28.30
CA SER A 34 -10.01 22.16 29.70
C SER A 34 -11.32 21.53 30.21
N GLY A 35 -11.23 20.35 30.83
CA GLY A 35 -12.34 19.75 31.55
C GLY A 35 -11.97 18.41 32.17
N GLU A 36 -11.45 18.44 33.39
CA GLU A 36 -11.38 17.26 34.24
C GLU A 36 -12.78 16.65 34.47
N ALA A 37 -12.82 15.32 34.50
CA ALA A 37 -13.88 14.44 35.02
C ALA A 37 -15.15 14.19 34.16
N VAL A 38 -15.04 13.29 33.17
CA VAL A 38 -15.92 12.10 33.07
C VAL A 38 -15.14 10.94 32.42
N SER A 39 -14.28 10.29 33.19
CA SER A 39 -13.76 8.96 32.83
C SER A 39 -14.89 7.95 33.00
N THR A 40 -15.72 7.76 31.97
CA THR A 40 -16.55 6.57 31.86
C THR A 40 -15.57 5.42 31.65
N LEU A 41 -15.18 4.76 32.74
CA LEU A 41 -14.27 3.62 32.72
C LEU A 41 -14.92 2.49 31.92
N LEU A 42 -14.68 2.46 30.60
CA LEU A 42 -14.81 1.22 29.87
C LEU A 42 -13.97 0.19 30.61
N SER A 43 -14.54 -0.99 30.85
CA SER A 43 -13.74 -2.08 31.41
C SER A 43 -12.57 -2.35 30.47
N ASN A 44 -11.42 -2.74 31.03
CA ASN A 44 -10.23 -3.07 30.24
C ASN A 44 -10.54 -4.12 29.15
N ASP A 45 -11.45 -5.04 29.44
CA ASP A 45 -11.90 -6.07 28.50
C ASP A 45 -12.72 -5.49 27.34
N LEU A 46 -13.57 -4.50 27.62
CA LEU A 46 -14.35 -3.80 26.60
C LEU A 46 -13.44 -2.93 25.72
N ALA A 47 -12.48 -2.21 26.31
CA ALA A 47 -11.49 -1.45 25.56
C ALA A 47 -10.70 -2.33 24.58
N LYS A 48 -10.24 -3.50 25.04
CA LYS A 48 -9.57 -4.49 24.18
C LYS A 48 -10.49 -5.04 23.09
N ALA A 49 -11.76 -5.32 23.42
CA ALA A 49 -12.74 -5.79 22.45
C ALA A 49 -12.98 -4.75 21.34
N ILE A 50 -13.03 -3.47 21.68
CA ILE A 50 -13.18 -2.37 20.71
C ILE A 50 -11.96 -2.30 19.79
N SER A 51 -10.74 -2.34 20.34
CA SER A 51 -9.53 -2.31 19.51
C SER A 51 -9.40 -3.54 18.61
N ALA A 52 -9.75 -4.74 19.11
CA ALA A 52 -9.74 -5.97 18.31
C ALA A 52 -10.81 -5.94 17.21
N ALA A 53 -12.03 -5.51 17.53
CA ALA A 53 -13.11 -5.35 16.55
C ALA A 53 -12.75 -4.31 15.47
N HIS A 54 -12.15 -3.19 15.87
CA HIS A 54 -11.65 -2.18 14.93
C HIS A 54 -10.57 -2.74 14.01
N THR A 55 -9.57 -3.44 14.56
CA THR A 55 -8.51 -4.13 13.80
C THR A 55 -9.09 -5.07 12.75
N PHE A 56 -10.06 -5.92 13.14
CA PHE A 56 -10.72 -6.84 12.21
C PHE A 56 -11.52 -6.09 11.12
N MET A 57 -12.26 -5.05 11.50
CA MET A 57 -13.07 -4.26 10.56
C MET A 57 -12.21 -3.59 9.48
N VAL A 58 -11.00 -3.11 9.83
CA VAL A 58 -10.09 -2.47 8.87
C VAL A 58 -9.68 -3.45 7.77
N LYS A 59 -9.41 -4.73 8.09
CA LYS A 59 -9.06 -5.76 7.10
C LYS A 59 -10.28 -6.37 6.39
N HIS A 60 -11.46 -6.25 6.98
CA HIS A 60 -12.71 -6.80 6.45
C HIS A 60 -13.80 -5.73 6.36
N PRO A 61 -13.63 -4.69 5.52
CA PRO A 61 -14.55 -3.55 5.46
C PRO A 61 -15.96 -3.93 5.00
N ASP A 62 -16.12 -5.08 4.35
CA ASP A 62 -17.40 -5.59 3.85
C ASP A 62 -18.12 -6.54 4.83
N ASP A 63 -17.55 -6.83 6.01
CA ASP A 63 -18.18 -7.72 6.98
C ASP A 63 -19.37 -7.04 7.68
N GLU A 64 -20.58 -7.45 7.29
CA GLU A 64 -21.84 -6.88 7.78
C GLU A 64 -22.06 -7.09 9.29
N MET A 65 -21.54 -8.18 9.87
CA MET A 65 -21.65 -8.42 11.31
C MET A 65 -20.74 -7.46 12.07
N MET A 66 -19.52 -7.26 11.58
CA MET A 66 -18.55 -6.38 12.21
C MET A 66 -18.99 -4.92 12.12
N LYS A 67 -19.58 -4.48 11.00
CA LYS A 67 -20.18 -3.12 10.89
C LYS A 67 -21.18 -2.85 12.01
N ARG A 68 -22.10 -3.78 12.25
CA ARG A 68 -23.09 -3.67 13.35
C ARG A 68 -22.45 -3.66 14.73
N ASN A 69 -21.44 -4.50 14.96
CA ASN A 69 -20.69 -4.51 16.22
C ASN A 69 -19.98 -3.17 16.44
N MET A 70 -19.41 -2.59 15.37
CA MET A 70 -18.72 -1.31 15.44
C MET A 70 -19.66 -0.12 15.59
N GLU A 71 -20.87 -0.15 15.03
CA GLU A 71 -21.93 0.83 15.34
C GLU A 71 -22.30 0.81 16.83
N TYR A 72 -22.40 -0.38 17.42
CA TYR A 72 -22.63 -0.51 18.86
C TYR A 72 -21.45 0.05 19.67
N TYR A 73 -20.22 -0.35 19.36
CA TYR A 73 -19.04 0.10 20.10
C TYR A 73 -18.79 1.60 19.98
N THR A 74 -18.96 2.19 18.81
CA THR A 74 -18.82 3.64 18.59
C THR A 74 -19.89 4.46 19.30
N SER A 75 -21.05 3.86 19.62
CA SER A 75 -22.08 4.51 20.43
C SER A 75 -21.74 4.63 21.93
N LEU A 76 -20.70 3.93 22.41
CA LEU A 76 -20.33 3.92 23.82
C LEU A 76 -19.47 5.16 24.17
N PRO A 77 -19.77 5.88 25.26
CA PRO A 77 -18.99 7.05 25.66
C PRO A 77 -17.53 6.68 25.96
N GLY A 78 -16.57 7.34 25.30
CA GLY A 78 -15.14 7.08 25.46
C GLY A 78 -14.59 5.95 24.59
N ALA A 79 -15.40 5.34 23.72
CA ALA A 79 -14.93 4.32 22.77
C ALA A 79 -13.90 4.84 21.77
N GLU A 80 -13.96 6.14 21.41
CA GLU A 80 -13.08 6.75 20.41
C GLU A 80 -11.59 6.61 20.76
N GLU A 81 -11.24 6.62 22.05
CA GLU A 81 -9.86 6.46 22.53
C GLU A 81 -9.28 5.05 22.27
N HIS A 82 -10.17 4.08 22.01
CA HIS A 82 -9.86 2.66 21.83
C HIS A 82 -10.07 2.16 20.38
N LEU A 83 -10.52 3.02 19.46
CA LEU A 83 -10.62 2.74 18.02
C LEU A 83 -9.23 2.79 17.37
N LYS A 84 -8.42 1.81 17.70
CA LYS A 84 -7.03 1.69 17.23
C LYS A 84 -6.87 0.35 16.53
N ASP A 85 -6.32 0.41 15.33
CA ASP A 85 -5.83 -0.78 14.64
C ASP A 85 -4.53 -1.23 15.32
N LEU A 86 -4.56 -2.42 15.91
CA LEU A 86 -3.44 -3.02 16.62
C LEU A 86 -2.43 -3.68 15.68
N GLU A 87 -2.81 -3.91 14.42
CA GLU A 87 -1.97 -4.54 13.40
C GLU A 87 -1.44 -3.54 12.35
N ALA A 88 -1.83 -2.26 12.47
CA ALA A 88 -1.37 -1.18 11.62
C ALA A 88 0.15 -1.14 11.52
N LYS A 89 0.67 -1.14 10.30
CA LYS A 89 2.11 -1.01 10.05
C LYS A 89 2.55 0.45 10.14
N SER A 90 3.82 0.66 10.50
CA SER A 90 4.37 2.01 10.68
C SER A 90 4.34 2.87 9.41
N TYR A 91 4.52 2.26 8.23
CA TYR A 91 4.43 2.96 6.95
C TYR A 91 3.02 3.49 6.65
N GLU A 92 1.96 2.92 7.21
CA GLU A 92 0.58 3.33 6.95
C GLU A 92 0.32 4.73 7.52
N ALA A 93 0.78 4.98 8.75
CA ALA A 93 0.66 6.30 9.38
C ALA A 93 1.47 7.36 8.62
N LEU A 94 2.67 7.01 8.13
CA LEU A 94 3.50 7.87 7.31
C LEU A 94 2.83 8.19 5.96
N PHE A 95 2.28 7.17 5.30
CA PHE A 95 1.54 7.31 4.06
C PHE A 95 0.34 8.25 4.22
N VAL A 96 -0.50 8.03 5.25
CA VAL A 96 -1.67 8.88 5.52
C VAL A 96 -1.23 10.32 5.80
N ARG A 97 -0.15 10.53 6.57
CA ARG A 97 0.39 11.88 6.83
C ARG A 97 0.90 12.55 5.56
N ALA A 98 1.60 11.80 4.70
CA ALA A 98 2.11 12.28 3.42
C ALA A 98 0.98 12.69 2.46
N VAL A 99 -0.10 11.90 2.41
CA VAL A 99 -1.29 12.20 1.61
C VAL A 99 -2.01 13.43 2.17
N ARG A 100 -2.23 13.53 3.49
CA ARG A 100 -2.82 14.75 4.10
C ARG A 100 -2.00 15.99 3.78
N ALA A 101 -0.67 15.91 3.91
CA ALA A 101 0.24 17.00 3.55
C ALA A 101 0.17 17.38 2.07
N HIS A 102 0.02 16.39 1.17
CA HIS A 102 -0.17 16.63 -0.26
C HIS A 102 -1.41 17.49 -0.54
N ASN A 103 -2.55 17.13 0.07
CA ASN A 103 -3.81 17.84 -0.10
C ASN A 103 -3.82 19.22 0.57
N GLY A 104 -3.06 19.39 1.65
CA GLY A 104 -2.77 20.69 2.24
C GLY A 104 -1.71 21.51 1.49
N GLU A 105 -1.32 21.10 0.27
CA GLU A 105 -0.27 21.71 -0.56
C GLU A 105 1.11 21.82 0.11
N ASN A 106 1.33 21.10 1.21
CA ASN A 106 2.62 21.01 1.87
C ASN A 106 3.47 19.91 1.22
N TYR A 107 3.92 20.17 -0.01
CA TYR A 107 4.67 19.22 -0.82
C TYR A 107 6.00 18.80 -0.20
N ARG A 108 6.63 19.65 0.63
CA ARG A 108 7.87 19.32 1.34
C ARG A 108 7.65 18.24 2.39
N MET A 109 6.59 18.39 3.20
CA MET A 109 6.23 17.38 4.19
C MET A 109 5.74 16.11 3.51
N SER A 110 4.91 16.26 2.47
CA SER A 110 4.42 15.13 1.66
C SER A 110 5.58 14.29 1.10
N ALA A 111 6.58 14.91 0.47
CA ALA A 111 7.74 14.20 -0.04
C ALA A 111 8.53 13.50 1.08
N THR A 112 8.84 14.20 2.17
CA THR A 112 9.59 13.63 3.31
C THR A 112 8.88 12.40 3.90
N ASP A 113 7.58 12.50 4.14
CA ASP A 113 6.80 11.43 4.76
C ASP A 113 6.59 10.26 3.80
N MET A 114 6.42 10.53 2.50
CA MET A 114 6.24 9.50 1.49
C MET A 114 7.54 8.72 1.24
N GLU A 115 8.70 9.38 1.26
CA GLU A 115 10.00 8.69 1.19
C GLU A 115 10.20 7.74 2.38
N LEU A 116 9.85 8.19 3.60
CA LEU A 116 9.91 7.36 4.79
C LEU A 116 8.91 6.19 4.72
N ALA A 117 7.69 6.44 4.24
CA ALA A 117 6.67 5.40 4.06
C ALA A 117 7.14 4.33 3.07
N LEU A 118 7.70 4.73 1.93
CA LEU A 118 8.22 3.83 0.91
C LEU A 118 9.36 2.96 1.46
N GLN A 119 10.32 3.58 2.14
CA GLN A 119 11.45 2.87 2.74
C GLN A 119 10.98 1.83 3.77
N ASP A 120 10.05 2.23 4.65
CA ASP A 120 9.54 1.38 5.72
C ASP A 120 8.63 0.26 5.18
N TYR A 121 7.85 0.52 4.13
CA TYR A 121 7.09 -0.49 3.41
C TYR A 121 8.02 -1.55 2.80
N LEU A 122 9.06 -1.14 2.04
CA LEU A 122 9.98 -2.08 1.40
C LEU A 122 10.70 -2.96 2.42
N LYS A 123 11.08 -2.39 3.56
CA LYS A 123 11.64 -3.15 4.68
C LYS A 123 10.63 -4.15 5.26
N THR A 124 9.39 -3.73 5.49
CA THR A 124 8.33 -4.61 6.00
C THR A 124 8.01 -5.73 5.01
N TYR A 125 8.06 -5.44 3.71
CA TYR A 125 7.92 -6.43 2.65
C TYR A 125 9.06 -7.47 2.67
N ASP A 126 10.31 -7.02 2.80
CA ASP A 126 11.47 -7.93 2.94
C ASP A 126 11.31 -8.84 4.18
N GLU A 127 10.83 -8.30 5.30
CA GLU A 127 10.54 -9.06 6.52
C GLU A 127 9.43 -10.09 6.30
N CYS A 128 8.34 -9.74 5.60
CA CYS A 128 7.26 -10.67 5.25
C CYS A 128 7.78 -11.84 4.40
N VAL A 129 8.58 -11.55 3.38
CA VAL A 129 9.18 -12.56 2.49
C VAL A 129 10.12 -13.48 3.28
N ALA A 130 10.88 -12.95 4.24
CA ALA A 130 11.77 -13.74 5.08
C ALA A 130 11.00 -14.68 6.03
N VAL A 131 9.91 -14.20 6.64
CA VAL A 131 9.05 -15.01 7.51
C VAL A 131 8.38 -16.16 6.74
N ALA A 132 8.09 -15.97 5.45
CA ALA A 132 7.53 -17.01 4.59
C ALA A 132 8.44 -18.24 4.43
N GLU A 133 9.75 -18.13 4.67
CA GLU A 133 10.69 -19.26 4.62
C GLU A 133 10.75 -20.05 5.95
N GLY A 134 9.88 -19.73 6.91
CA GLY A 134 9.79 -20.43 8.18
C GLY A 134 9.41 -21.92 8.05
N SER A 135 9.69 -22.66 9.12
CA SER A 135 9.46 -24.12 9.20
C SER A 135 8.02 -24.52 8.86
N ARG A 136 7.88 -25.67 8.20
CA ARG A 136 6.59 -26.30 7.87
C ARG A 136 6.14 -27.26 8.97
N GLU A 137 4.84 -27.26 9.26
CA GLU A 137 4.19 -28.40 9.94
C GLU A 137 3.95 -29.51 8.92
N ILE A 138 4.63 -30.66 9.09
CA ILE A 138 4.45 -31.82 8.21
C ILE A 138 3.09 -32.45 8.53
N ARG A 139 2.09 -32.16 7.70
CA ARG A 139 0.73 -32.70 7.82
C ARG A 139 0.56 -34.06 7.14
N ASP A 140 1.29 -34.27 6.05
CA ASP A 140 1.20 -35.46 5.22
C ASP A 140 2.57 -36.10 5.02
N PHE A 141 2.60 -37.44 5.00
CA PHE A 141 3.80 -38.22 4.70
C PHE A 141 3.87 -38.49 3.20
N LYS A 142 4.67 -37.68 2.50
CA LYS A 142 5.08 -37.91 1.12
C LYS A 142 6.55 -38.34 1.07
N ASP A 143 6.97 -38.94 -0.04
CA ASP A 143 8.38 -39.18 -0.32
C ASP A 143 9.19 -37.86 -0.26
N PHE A 144 10.49 -37.99 -0.02
CA PHE A 144 11.37 -36.85 0.27
C PHE A 144 11.29 -35.73 -0.79
N TYR A 145 11.37 -36.07 -2.08
CA TYR A 145 11.36 -35.07 -3.16
C TYR A 145 10.02 -34.34 -3.32
N PRO A 146 8.86 -35.04 -3.42
CA PRO A 146 7.56 -34.38 -3.43
C PRO A 146 7.30 -33.51 -2.19
N SER A 147 7.69 -33.97 -1.00
CA SER A 147 7.54 -33.21 0.25
C SER A 147 8.30 -31.88 0.22
N ILE A 148 9.52 -31.88 -0.33
CA ILE A 148 10.31 -30.66 -0.52
C ILE A 148 9.66 -29.74 -1.55
N ALA A 149 9.22 -30.30 -2.68
CA ALA A 149 8.61 -29.52 -3.76
C ALA A 149 7.34 -28.81 -3.29
N ASP A 150 6.46 -29.52 -2.57
CA ASP A 150 5.26 -28.94 -1.95
C ASP A 150 5.60 -27.84 -0.96
N HIS A 151 6.60 -28.05 -0.11
CA HIS A 151 7.02 -27.04 0.86
C HIS A 151 7.48 -25.76 0.16
N TYR A 152 8.26 -25.85 -0.91
CA TYR A 152 8.68 -24.68 -1.68
C TYR A 152 7.50 -24.01 -2.40
N ALA A 153 6.52 -24.78 -2.88
CA ALA A 153 5.28 -24.23 -3.43
C ALA A 153 4.50 -23.43 -2.37
N GLU A 154 4.31 -23.99 -1.17
CA GLU A 154 3.67 -23.32 -0.02
C GLU A 154 4.43 -22.05 0.40
N VAL A 155 5.77 -22.07 0.38
CA VAL A 155 6.61 -20.88 0.63
C VAL A 155 6.39 -19.82 -0.43
N LEU A 156 6.35 -20.19 -1.72
CA LEU A 156 6.09 -19.25 -2.82
C LEU A 156 4.71 -18.62 -2.72
N GLU A 157 3.67 -19.40 -2.38
CA GLU A 157 2.33 -18.89 -2.13
C GLU A 157 2.34 -17.83 -1.03
N ARG A 158 3.00 -18.11 0.10
CA ARG A 158 3.14 -17.15 1.20
C ARG A 158 3.87 -15.88 0.78
N LYS A 159 4.96 -15.99 0.02
CA LYS A 159 5.72 -14.83 -0.48
C LYS A 159 4.87 -13.94 -1.40
N VAL A 160 4.16 -14.54 -2.35
CA VAL A 160 3.28 -13.80 -3.27
C VAL A 160 2.13 -13.10 -2.55
N ARG A 161 1.64 -13.65 -1.42
CA ARG A 161 0.60 -12.99 -0.61
C ARG A 161 1.08 -11.74 0.13
N CYS A 162 2.39 -11.56 0.36
CA CYS A 162 2.91 -10.41 1.12
C CYS A 162 2.46 -9.05 0.56
N GLU A 163 2.39 -8.88 -0.77
CA GLU A 163 1.92 -7.60 -1.35
C GLU A 163 0.48 -7.30 -0.95
N GLY A 164 -0.41 -8.30 -1.02
CA GLY A 164 -1.81 -8.18 -0.65
C GLY A 164 -2.01 -7.98 0.85
N GLU A 165 -1.29 -8.74 1.69
CA GLU A 165 -1.38 -8.65 3.16
C GLU A 165 -0.91 -7.28 3.70
N LEU A 166 0.10 -6.70 3.05
CA LEU A 166 0.67 -5.39 3.39
C LEU A 166 -0.02 -4.22 2.68
N THR A 167 -0.95 -4.47 1.77
CA THR A 167 -1.72 -3.38 1.17
C THR A 167 -2.63 -2.75 2.23
N PRO A 168 -2.52 -1.42 2.49
CA PRO A 168 -3.31 -0.78 3.52
C PRO A 168 -4.77 -0.60 3.08
N VAL A 169 -5.66 -0.62 4.07
CA VAL A 169 -7.06 -0.22 3.91
C VAL A 169 -7.23 1.10 4.64
N VAL A 170 -7.44 2.17 3.89
CA VAL A 170 -7.60 3.51 4.47
C VAL A 170 -9.00 4.01 4.19
N GLY A 171 -9.72 4.38 5.25
CA GLY A 171 -11.11 4.85 5.13
C GLY A 171 -12.11 3.80 4.61
N GLY A 172 -11.77 2.51 4.72
CA GLY A 172 -12.57 1.40 4.20
C GLY A 172 -12.26 1.02 2.74
N TYR A 173 -11.27 1.66 2.11
CA TYR A 173 -10.87 1.36 0.74
C TYR A 173 -9.46 0.78 0.69
N VAL A 174 -9.29 -0.31 -0.06
CA VAL A 174 -7.98 -0.91 -0.35
C VAL A 174 -7.21 0.03 -1.27
N VAL A 175 -5.97 0.37 -0.91
CA VAL A 175 -5.13 1.23 -1.76
C VAL A 175 -4.47 0.36 -2.83
N GLU A 176 -5.16 0.18 -3.96
CA GLU A 176 -4.63 -0.60 -5.09
C GLU A 176 -3.30 -0.03 -5.61
N LYS A 177 -2.46 -0.93 -6.15
CA LYS A 177 -1.13 -0.60 -6.68
C LYS A 177 -0.30 0.26 -5.71
N PHE A 178 -0.29 -0.11 -4.43
CA PHE A 178 0.20 0.74 -3.33
C PHE A 178 1.60 1.35 -3.57
N VAL A 179 2.56 0.56 -4.03
CA VAL A 179 3.92 1.07 -4.34
C VAL A 179 3.91 2.07 -5.50
N ALA A 180 3.13 1.83 -6.55
CA ALA A 180 2.98 2.78 -7.64
C ALA A 180 2.36 4.09 -7.12
N THR A 181 1.34 4.00 -6.27
CA THR A 181 0.69 5.16 -5.63
C THR A 181 1.69 6.01 -4.82
N MET A 182 2.63 5.38 -4.10
CA MET A 182 3.71 6.12 -3.41
C MET A 182 4.61 6.88 -4.40
N TYR A 183 5.03 6.24 -5.50
CA TYR A 183 5.83 6.90 -6.54
C TYR A 183 5.09 8.03 -7.25
N HIS A 184 3.78 7.89 -7.46
CA HIS A 184 2.95 8.97 -8.00
C HIS A 184 2.98 10.21 -7.10
N HIS A 185 2.74 10.04 -5.80
CA HIS A 185 2.79 11.15 -4.85
C HIS A 185 4.18 11.77 -4.76
N LEU A 186 5.25 10.96 -4.75
CA LEU A 186 6.63 11.46 -4.77
C LEU A 186 6.92 12.27 -6.02
N GLN A 187 6.60 11.73 -7.20
CA GLN A 187 6.77 12.40 -8.50
C GLN A 187 6.10 13.77 -8.49
N PHE A 188 4.84 13.84 -8.08
CA PHE A 188 4.10 15.10 -8.05
C PHE A 188 4.67 16.08 -7.02
N ALA A 189 4.98 15.61 -5.80
CA ALA A 189 5.53 16.46 -4.76
C ALA A 189 6.87 17.06 -5.17
N TYR A 190 7.79 16.26 -5.71
CA TYR A 190 9.07 16.75 -6.24
C TYR A 190 8.89 17.71 -7.42
N TYR A 191 7.94 17.42 -8.32
CA TYR A 191 7.60 18.33 -9.40
C TYR A 191 7.15 19.71 -8.89
N LYS A 192 6.27 19.74 -7.87
CA LYS A 192 5.80 20.99 -7.24
C LYS A 192 6.90 21.74 -6.51
N LEU A 193 7.91 21.03 -6.00
CA LEU A 193 9.11 21.60 -5.39
C LEU A 193 10.18 22.00 -6.43
N ASN A 194 9.90 21.83 -7.73
CA ASN A 194 10.84 22.07 -8.83
C ASN A 194 12.12 21.20 -8.74
N ASP A 195 12.02 20.03 -8.12
CA ASP A 195 13.09 19.05 -7.98
C ASP A 195 12.92 17.92 -9.00
N LEU A 196 13.17 18.25 -10.27
CA LEU A 196 12.95 17.33 -11.38
C LEU A 196 13.93 16.16 -11.39
N LYS A 197 15.10 16.31 -10.77
CA LYS A 197 16.09 15.26 -10.61
C LYS A 197 15.56 14.09 -9.77
N ASN A 198 14.66 14.37 -8.83
CA ASN A 198 13.95 13.33 -8.08
C ASN A 198 12.58 12.99 -8.68
N ALA A 199 11.89 13.94 -9.31
CA ALA A 199 10.57 13.70 -9.89
C ALA A 199 10.59 12.71 -11.07
N VAL A 200 11.57 12.83 -11.99
CA VAL A 200 11.62 12.00 -13.20
C VAL A 200 11.93 10.53 -12.89
N PRO A 201 12.89 10.19 -12.02
CA PRO A 201 13.08 8.81 -11.60
C PRO A 201 11.84 8.21 -10.92
N CYS A 202 11.07 9.00 -10.16
CA CYS A 202 9.79 8.53 -9.59
C CYS A 202 8.75 8.23 -10.66
N ALA A 203 8.65 9.06 -11.70
CA ALA A 203 7.77 8.81 -12.84
C ALA A 203 8.18 7.52 -13.58
N ALA A 204 9.48 7.30 -13.76
CA ALA A 204 10.00 6.07 -14.35
C ALA A 204 9.73 4.83 -13.46
N SER A 205 9.93 4.93 -12.15
CA SER A 205 9.56 3.90 -11.18
C SER A 205 8.07 3.59 -11.18
N TYR A 206 7.22 4.61 -11.32
CA TYR A 206 5.77 4.42 -11.44
C TYR A 206 5.43 3.58 -12.67
N LEU A 207 5.95 3.95 -13.85
CA LEU A 207 5.67 3.22 -15.10
C LEU A 207 6.27 1.81 -15.12
N LEU A 208 7.28 1.52 -14.30
CA LEU A 208 7.76 0.16 -14.10
C LEU A 208 6.70 -0.72 -13.40
N LEU A 209 5.92 -0.13 -12.49
CA LEU A 209 4.88 -0.82 -11.72
C LEU A 209 3.52 -0.80 -12.43
N ASP A 210 3.23 0.27 -13.18
CA ASP A 210 1.98 0.46 -13.92
C ASP A 210 2.24 0.97 -15.34
N PRO A 211 2.67 0.09 -16.26
CA PRO A 211 3.10 0.48 -17.60
C PRO A 211 1.96 0.93 -18.52
N ASP A 212 0.70 0.73 -18.12
CA ASP A 212 -0.47 1.06 -18.93
C ASP A 212 -1.05 2.45 -18.63
N ASP A 213 -0.53 3.17 -17.62
CA ASP A 213 -1.01 4.51 -17.26
C ASP A 213 -0.61 5.56 -18.31
N GLU A 214 -1.58 6.02 -19.07
CA GLU A 214 -1.38 7.02 -20.13
C GLU A 214 -1.04 8.42 -19.59
N VAL A 215 -1.49 8.77 -18.38
CA VAL A 215 -1.20 10.09 -17.78
C VAL A 215 0.28 10.17 -17.43
N MET A 216 0.84 9.13 -16.79
CA MET A 216 2.25 9.09 -16.45
C MET A 216 3.14 8.95 -17.70
N LYS A 217 2.70 8.23 -18.74
CA LYS A 217 3.40 8.23 -20.05
C LYS A 217 3.52 9.64 -20.63
N ASN A 218 2.42 10.40 -20.61
CA ASN A 218 2.43 11.79 -21.07
C ASN A 218 3.32 12.69 -20.22
N ASN A 219 3.36 12.49 -18.90
CA ASN A 219 4.29 13.19 -18.01
C ASN A 219 5.76 12.90 -18.38
N MET A 220 6.09 11.64 -18.70
CA MET A 220 7.43 11.27 -19.15
C MET A 220 7.81 11.93 -20.48
N VAL A 221 6.90 11.94 -21.46
CA VAL A 221 7.11 12.65 -22.74
C VAL A 221 7.36 14.15 -22.49
N TYR A 222 6.61 14.75 -21.56
CA TYR A 222 6.76 16.14 -21.18
C TYR A 222 8.13 16.44 -20.53
N TYR A 223 8.59 15.57 -19.61
CA TYR A 223 9.95 15.66 -19.05
C TYR A 223 11.03 15.53 -20.11
N GLN A 224 10.88 14.57 -21.04
CA GLN A 224 11.83 14.36 -22.13
C GLN A 224 11.89 15.58 -23.06
N PHE A 225 10.74 16.17 -23.39
CA PHE A 225 10.66 17.35 -24.26
C PHE A 225 11.37 18.58 -23.65
N HIS A 226 11.28 18.76 -22.34
CA HIS A 226 11.91 19.87 -21.61
C HIS A 226 13.25 19.53 -20.97
N LYS A 227 13.81 18.37 -21.29
CA LYS A 227 15.05 17.84 -20.71
C LYS A 227 16.19 18.86 -20.62
N ASN A 228 16.53 19.50 -21.75
CA ASN A 228 17.61 20.48 -21.82
C ASN A 228 17.33 21.74 -20.97
N LYS A 229 16.06 22.17 -20.94
CA LYS A 229 15.63 23.35 -20.16
C LYS A 229 15.80 23.10 -18.66
N TRP A 230 15.67 21.85 -18.23
CA TRP A 230 15.66 21.46 -16.82
C TRP A 230 16.95 20.79 -16.36
N GLY A 231 17.99 20.75 -17.20
CA GLY A 231 19.28 20.14 -16.85
C GLY A 231 19.17 18.64 -16.59
N LEU A 232 18.18 17.98 -17.20
CA LEU A 232 18.00 16.54 -17.12
C LEU A 232 18.91 15.84 -18.14
N THR A 233 19.34 14.64 -17.80
CA THR A 233 20.25 13.75 -18.55
C THR A 233 19.52 12.43 -18.82
N GLU A 234 20.07 11.54 -19.66
CA GLU A 234 19.43 10.21 -19.88
C GLU A 234 19.37 9.39 -18.59
N GLU A 235 20.33 9.59 -17.67
CA GLU A 235 20.39 8.90 -16.39
C GLU A 235 19.24 9.27 -15.45
N ASP A 236 18.57 10.41 -15.64
CA ASP A 236 17.42 10.80 -14.81
C ASP A 236 16.12 10.08 -15.22
N PHE A 237 16.09 9.43 -16.38
CA PHE A 237 14.89 8.75 -16.94
C PHE A 237 14.88 7.25 -16.64
N VAL A 238 15.72 6.79 -15.70
CA VAL A 238 15.73 5.40 -15.24
C VAL A 238 14.94 5.27 -13.94
N PRO A 239 14.22 4.15 -13.73
CA PRO A 239 13.58 3.86 -12.45
C PRO A 239 14.59 3.82 -11.31
N ARG A 240 14.15 4.16 -10.09
CA ARG A 240 14.97 4.04 -8.89
C ARG A 240 15.34 2.57 -8.62
N ALA A 241 16.53 2.35 -8.06
CA ALA A 241 17.09 1.01 -7.86
C ALA A 241 16.20 0.13 -6.97
N GLU A 242 15.60 0.71 -5.93
CA GLU A 242 14.69 0.03 -5.02
C GLU A 242 13.37 -0.40 -5.70
N ALA A 243 12.85 0.39 -6.65
CA ALA A 243 11.69 -0.02 -7.47
C ALA A 243 12.03 -1.21 -8.36
N VAL A 244 13.20 -1.16 -9.03
CA VAL A 244 13.68 -2.26 -9.89
C VAL A 244 13.85 -3.54 -9.08
N ARG A 245 14.47 -3.45 -7.90
CA ARG A 245 14.65 -4.60 -7.00
C ARG A 245 13.30 -5.20 -6.61
N TYR A 246 12.36 -4.36 -6.20
CA TYR A 246 11.02 -4.79 -5.79
C TYR A 246 10.29 -5.52 -6.92
N VAL A 247 10.21 -4.92 -8.11
CA VAL A 247 9.52 -5.52 -9.27
C VAL A 247 10.17 -6.82 -9.72
N ASN A 248 11.51 -6.88 -9.75
CA ASN A 248 12.21 -8.12 -10.09
C ASN A 248 11.90 -9.24 -9.09
N GLN A 249 11.85 -8.92 -7.79
CA GLN A 249 11.57 -9.88 -6.74
C GLN A 249 10.13 -10.39 -6.79
N THR A 250 9.14 -9.50 -6.90
CA THR A 250 7.71 -9.87 -6.97
C THR A 250 7.40 -10.66 -8.25
N THR A 251 7.94 -10.21 -9.39
CA THR A 251 7.76 -10.91 -10.69
C THR A 251 8.34 -12.31 -10.63
N MET A 252 9.58 -12.46 -10.15
CA MET A 252 10.23 -13.76 -10.05
C MET A 252 9.47 -14.71 -9.11
N GLN A 253 8.99 -14.22 -7.96
CA GLN A 253 8.19 -15.02 -7.03
C GLN A 253 6.89 -15.52 -7.68
N LEU A 254 6.19 -14.65 -8.41
CA LEU A 254 4.95 -14.99 -9.10
C LEU A 254 5.17 -15.99 -10.25
N GLU A 255 6.21 -15.79 -11.04
CA GLU A 255 6.58 -16.72 -12.12
C GLU A 255 6.94 -18.11 -11.58
N MET A 256 7.74 -18.16 -10.52
CA MET A 256 8.08 -19.43 -9.86
C MET A 256 6.84 -20.13 -9.29
N LEU A 257 5.92 -19.39 -8.67
CA LEU A 257 4.67 -19.94 -8.16
C LEU A 257 3.82 -20.53 -9.30
N ARG A 258 3.65 -19.79 -10.40
CA ARG A 258 2.91 -20.27 -11.58
C ARG A 258 3.56 -21.52 -12.18
N PHE A 259 4.88 -21.54 -12.29
CA PHE A 259 5.62 -22.71 -12.74
C PHE A 259 5.34 -23.93 -11.84
N SER A 260 5.43 -23.75 -10.52
CA SER A 260 5.13 -24.78 -9.54
C SER A 260 3.70 -25.33 -9.69
N GLN A 261 2.71 -24.46 -9.80
CA GLN A 261 1.29 -24.83 -9.94
C GLN A 261 0.98 -25.58 -11.25
N GLN A 262 1.79 -25.40 -12.30
CA GLN A 262 1.65 -26.11 -13.57
C GLN A 262 2.31 -27.49 -13.59
N HIS A 263 3.35 -27.71 -12.76
CA HIS A 263 4.21 -28.89 -12.86
C HIS A 263 4.21 -29.79 -11.62
N LEU A 264 3.66 -29.35 -10.50
CA LEU A 264 3.55 -30.13 -9.25
C LEU A 264 2.12 -30.61 -8.95
N GLN A 265 1.18 -30.49 -9.91
CA GLN A 265 -0.15 -31.08 -9.76
C GLN A 265 0.00 -32.60 -9.57
N PRO A 266 -0.73 -33.22 -8.63
CA PRO A 266 -0.79 -34.67 -8.58
C PRO A 266 -1.32 -35.18 -9.91
N ASP A 267 -0.70 -36.22 -10.47
CA ASP A 267 -1.28 -36.93 -11.60
C ASP A 267 -2.65 -37.45 -11.16
N ASP A 268 -3.73 -36.82 -11.63
CA ASP A 268 -5.04 -37.45 -11.62
C ASP A 268 -4.89 -38.70 -12.49
N GLU A 269 -4.66 -39.86 -11.86
CA GLU A 269 -4.84 -41.16 -12.48
C GLU A 269 -6.28 -41.25 -12.97
N VAL A 270 -6.54 -40.79 -14.20
CA VAL A 270 -7.72 -41.16 -14.96
C VAL A 270 -7.53 -42.64 -15.27
N GLY A 271 -7.99 -43.49 -14.35
CA GLY A 271 -8.03 -44.93 -14.55
C GLY A 271 -8.75 -45.25 -15.87
N PRO A 272 -8.25 -46.19 -16.69
CA PRO A 272 -8.93 -46.57 -17.91
C PRO A 272 -10.26 -47.25 -17.56
N GLY A 273 -11.35 -46.71 -18.11
CA GLY A 273 -12.70 -47.29 -18.06
C GLY A 273 -12.85 -48.55 -18.90
#